data_AF-A0A7V4QCX5-F1
#
_entry.id   AF-A0A7V4QCX5-F1
#
_cell.length_a   1.000
_cell.length_b   1.000
_cell.length_c   1.000
_cell.angle_alpha   90.00
_cell.angle_beta   90.00
_cell.angle_gamma   90.00
#
_symmetry.space_group_name_H-M   'P 1'
#
loop_
_entity.id
_entity.type
_entity.pdbx_description
1 polymer ?
#
loop_
_entity_poly.entity_id
_entity_poly.type
_entity_poly.pdbx_seq_one_letter_code
_entity_poly.pdbx_strand_id
1 'polypeptide(L)'
;MDFTHEIDAMHCVAKGANHGPAPIPQDGRWTKAKEIKDISGFSNGGGTCAPQQGVCKLTLNVKEGIIEECLIETIGCSGMTQSAAMASEILPGKTILEALNTDLVCDAINVAMRELFLQFVYGRSQSAFSENGLPIGAGLEDLGATLRSQIGTTYGTLAKGSRYLELTEGYINSLALDEQNQIIGYEYVNLGKMMNFINKGIDANEALKKATGHYGRYSEAVKYINPRQE
;
A
#
# COMPACT_ATOMS: atom_id res chain seq x y z
N MET A 1 -19.68 -4.23 35.26
CA MET A 1 -19.42 -5.54 34.65
C MET A 1 -20.28 -6.48 35.44
N ASP A 2 -21.29 -7.06 34.80
CA ASP A 2 -22.28 -7.86 35.50
C ASP A 2 -21.91 -9.33 35.33
N PHE A 3 -21.72 -10.04 36.44
CA PHE A 3 -21.43 -11.47 36.42
C PHE A 3 -22.73 -12.26 36.34
N THR A 4 -22.68 -13.43 35.68
CA THR A 4 -23.79 -14.38 35.80
C THR A 4 -23.86 -14.89 37.24
N HIS A 5 -25.03 -15.36 37.66
CA HIS A 5 -25.26 -15.88 39.02
C HIS A 5 -24.23 -16.96 39.40
N GLU A 6 -23.87 -17.85 38.47
CA GLU A 6 -22.87 -18.89 38.69
C GLU A 6 -21.48 -18.33 38.96
N ILE A 7 -21.06 -17.27 38.25
CA ILE A 7 -19.74 -16.65 38.43
C ILE A 7 -19.69 -15.85 39.73
N ASP A 8 -20.77 -15.16 40.09
CA ASP A 8 -20.86 -14.38 41.33
C ASP A 8 -20.75 -15.26 42.58
N ALA A 9 -21.25 -16.50 42.51
CA ALA A 9 -21.15 -17.49 43.58
C ALA A 9 -19.76 -18.17 43.70
N MET A 10 -18.85 -17.98 42.73
CA MET A 10 -17.54 -18.65 42.74
C MET A 10 -16.52 -17.91 43.61
N HIS A 11 -15.62 -18.67 44.26
CA HIS A 11 -14.49 -18.11 44.98
C HIS A 11 -13.42 -17.61 44.00
N CYS A 12 -12.87 -16.42 44.24
CA CYS A 12 -11.80 -15.87 43.43
C CYS A 12 -10.51 -16.70 43.57
N VAL A 13 -9.99 -17.23 42.46
CA VAL A 13 -8.69 -17.89 42.41
C VAL A 13 -7.65 -16.89 41.89
N ALA A 14 -6.69 -16.51 42.74
CA ALA A 14 -5.65 -15.55 42.38
C ALA A 14 -4.56 -16.18 41.49
N LYS A 15 -4.09 -15.41 40.51
CA LYS A 15 -2.91 -15.75 39.69
C LYS A 15 -1.62 -15.33 40.41
N GLY A 16 -0.58 -16.15 40.33
CA GLY A 16 0.72 -15.89 40.97
C GLY A 16 1.54 -14.78 40.31
N ALA A 17 2.04 -15.02 39.09
CA ALA A 17 2.90 -14.07 38.38
C ALA A 17 2.15 -13.34 37.26
N ASN A 18 2.52 -12.08 36.96
CA ASN A 18 1.92 -11.33 35.84
C ASN A 18 2.59 -11.65 34.49
N HIS A 19 2.00 -12.55 33.72
CA HIS A 19 2.42 -12.89 32.35
C HIS A 19 1.89 -11.85 31.33
N GLY A 20 2.61 -10.73 31.17
CA GLY A 20 2.38 -9.80 30.06
C GLY A 20 2.80 -10.38 28.71
N PRO A 21 2.59 -9.65 27.60
CA PRO A 21 2.99 -10.13 26.27
C PRO A 21 4.52 -10.26 26.17
N ALA A 22 4.95 -11.20 25.32
CA ALA A 22 6.35 -11.29 24.93
C ALA A 22 6.74 -10.03 24.13
N PRO A 23 7.95 -9.48 24.32
CA PRO A 23 8.40 -8.34 23.54
C PRO A 23 8.62 -8.75 22.08
N ILE A 24 8.19 -7.88 21.16
CA ILE A 24 8.43 -8.01 19.72
C ILE A 24 9.49 -7.00 19.26
N PRO A 25 10.37 -7.35 18.32
CA PRO A 25 11.33 -6.39 17.76
C PRO A 25 10.65 -5.50 16.71
N GLN A 26 10.87 -4.19 16.81
CA GLN A 26 10.36 -3.17 15.88
C GLN A 26 11.17 -1.89 16.05
N ASP A 27 11.53 -1.21 14.95
CA ASP A 27 12.17 0.12 14.94
C ASP A 27 13.33 0.29 15.95
N GLY A 28 14.18 -0.74 16.08
CA GLY A 28 15.37 -0.74 16.94
C GLY A 28 15.08 -1.01 18.43
N ARG A 29 13.84 -1.36 18.78
CA ARG A 29 13.39 -1.59 20.17
C ARG A 29 12.65 -2.91 20.36
N TRP A 30 12.62 -3.38 21.61
CA TRP A 30 11.86 -4.55 22.04
C TRP A 30 10.59 -4.08 22.78
N THR A 31 9.44 -4.21 22.13
CA THR A 31 8.18 -3.62 22.61
C THR A 31 7.23 -4.69 23.09
N LYS A 32 6.71 -4.54 24.31
CA LYS A 32 5.61 -5.37 24.84
C LYS A 32 4.27 -4.81 24.37
N ALA A 33 3.93 -5.07 23.10
CA ALA A 33 2.73 -4.51 22.47
C ALA A 33 1.44 -5.04 23.12
N LYS A 34 0.53 -4.12 23.46
CA LYS A 34 -0.79 -4.39 24.05
C LYS A 34 -1.90 -3.69 23.28
N GLU A 35 -1.61 -2.52 22.73
CA GLU A 35 -2.54 -1.66 22.01
C GLU A 35 -2.04 -1.46 20.57
N ILE A 36 -2.93 -1.09 19.65
CA ILE A 36 -2.58 -0.86 18.24
C ILE A 36 -1.48 0.21 18.09
N LYS A 37 -1.51 1.25 18.94
CA LYS A 37 -0.49 2.31 18.96
C LYS A 37 0.91 1.82 19.33
N ASP A 38 1.03 0.64 19.92
CA ASP A 38 2.33 0.06 20.26
C ASP A 38 3.03 -0.56 19.04
N ILE A 39 2.37 -0.64 17.89
CA ILE A 39 2.86 -1.30 16.69
C ILE A 39 3.44 -0.28 15.71
N SER A 40 4.74 -0.37 15.46
CA SER A 40 5.43 0.34 14.39
C SER A 40 6.25 -0.63 13.54
N GLY A 41 6.54 -0.24 12.31
CA GLY A 41 7.51 -0.91 11.47
C GLY A 41 7.27 -0.71 9.99
N PHE A 42 8.27 -1.07 9.19
CA PHE A 42 8.19 -1.23 7.74
C PHE A 42 8.14 -2.72 7.40
N SER A 43 7.10 -3.19 6.73
CA SER A 43 6.98 -4.60 6.38
C SER A 43 6.12 -4.84 5.14
N ASN A 44 6.14 -6.09 4.67
CA ASN A 44 5.53 -6.52 3.41
C ASN A 44 4.65 -7.76 3.63
N GLY A 45 3.49 -7.80 2.98
CA GLY A 45 2.60 -8.94 2.92
C GLY A 45 2.29 -9.32 1.48
N GLY A 46 2.16 -10.62 1.23
CA GLY A 46 1.78 -11.16 -0.06
C GLY A 46 0.37 -11.75 0.00
N GLY A 47 -0.40 -11.57 -1.06
CA GLY A 47 -1.75 -12.11 -1.16
C GLY A 47 -2.12 -12.47 -2.59
N THR A 48 -3.11 -13.36 -2.73
CA THR A 48 -3.59 -13.83 -4.04
C THR A 48 -5.11 -13.87 -4.06
N CYS A 49 -5.75 -13.47 -5.16
CA CYS A 49 -7.19 -13.67 -5.34
C CYS A 49 -7.47 -15.17 -5.48
N ALA A 50 -8.63 -15.70 -5.11
CA ALA A 50 -9.03 -17.04 -5.53
C ALA A 50 -9.43 -17.09 -7.03
N PRO A 51 -9.09 -18.13 -7.82
CA PRO A 51 -8.18 -19.26 -7.57
C PRO A 51 -6.73 -18.98 -8.03
N GLN A 52 -6.07 -18.00 -7.42
CA GLN A 52 -4.71 -17.50 -7.70
C GLN A 52 -4.53 -16.82 -9.06
N GLN A 53 -5.58 -16.13 -9.55
CA GLN A 53 -5.54 -15.40 -10.81
C GLN A 53 -4.76 -14.07 -10.76
N GLY A 54 -4.53 -13.56 -9.56
CA GLY A 54 -3.75 -12.35 -9.34
C GLY A 54 -3.00 -12.42 -8.02
N VAL A 55 -1.91 -11.66 -7.93
CA VAL A 55 -1.00 -11.59 -6.79
C VAL A 55 -0.76 -10.12 -6.45
N CYS A 56 -0.80 -9.80 -5.15
CA CYS A 56 -0.49 -8.49 -4.60
C CYS A 56 0.67 -8.62 -3.62
N LYS A 57 1.65 -7.73 -3.73
CA LYS A 57 2.58 -7.41 -2.64
C LYS A 57 2.17 -6.05 -2.09
N LEU A 58 1.80 -6.01 -0.81
CA LEU A 58 1.48 -4.81 -0.07
C LEU A 58 2.64 -4.51 0.90
N THR A 59 3.17 -3.31 0.83
CA THR A 59 4.20 -2.81 1.74
C THR A 59 3.61 -1.65 2.52
N LEU A 60 3.76 -1.64 3.84
CA LEU A 60 3.34 -0.52 4.69
C LEU A 60 4.48 -0.06 5.58
N ASN A 61 4.52 1.24 5.84
CA ASN A 61 5.28 1.85 6.93
C ASN A 61 4.30 2.36 7.97
N VAL A 62 4.38 1.78 9.15
CA VAL A 62 3.46 2.03 10.25
C VAL A 62 4.21 2.74 11.35
N LYS A 63 3.68 3.86 11.83
CA LYS A 63 4.19 4.62 12.96
C LYS A 63 3.09 4.73 14.00
N GLU A 64 3.34 4.21 15.19
CA GLU A 64 2.42 4.25 16.33
C GLU A 64 1.00 3.76 15.97
N GLY A 65 0.96 2.65 15.23
CA GLY A 65 -0.26 1.98 14.78
C GLY A 65 -0.89 2.58 13.52
N ILE A 66 -0.43 3.75 13.06
CA ILE A 66 -0.96 4.48 11.89
C ILE A 66 -0.14 4.15 10.65
N ILE A 67 -0.83 3.89 9.54
CA ILE A 67 -0.21 3.69 8.22
C ILE A 67 0.20 5.06 7.68
N GLU A 68 1.49 5.31 7.62
CA GLU A 68 2.05 6.57 7.08
C GLU A 68 2.31 6.47 5.58
N GLU A 69 2.67 5.27 5.10
CA GLU A 69 2.85 5.00 3.68
C GLU A 69 2.40 3.59 3.30
N CYS A 70 2.00 3.46 2.04
CA CYS A 70 1.71 2.18 1.40
C CYS A 70 2.28 2.12 -0.01
N LEU A 71 2.92 1.01 -0.36
CA LEU A 71 3.26 0.63 -1.74
C LEU A 71 2.49 -0.65 -2.08
N ILE A 72 1.82 -0.65 -3.23
CA ILE A 72 1.00 -1.76 -3.69
C ILE A 72 1.48 -2.16 -5.08
N GLU A 73 1.97 -3.39 -5.17
CA GLU A 73 2.47 -3.97 -6.42
C GLU A 73 1.58 -5.16 -6.81
N THR A 74 1.08 -5.19 -8.04
CA THR A 74 0.03 -6.13 -8.48
C THR A 74 0.36 -6.80 -9.80
N ILE A 75 0.05 -8.09 -9.87
CA ILE A 75 0.07 -8.92 -11.08
C ILE A 75 -1.30 -9.53 -11.22
N GLY A 76 -2.07 -9.21 -12.26
CA GLY A 76 -3.41 -9.76 -12.40
C GLY A 76 -4.26 -9.06 -13.45
N CYS A 77 -5.57 -9.11 -13.25
CA CYS A 77 -6.56 -8.49 -14.14
C CYS A 77 -6.54 -6.96 -14.06
N SER A 78 -7.17 -6.29 -15.02
CA SER A 78 -7.16 -4.83 -15.06
C SER A 78 -7.83 -4.16 -13.87
N GLY A 79 -8.93 -4.75 -13.39
CA GLY A 79 -9.61 -4.32 -12.18
C GLY A 79 -8.69 -4.30 -10.95
N MET A 80 -7.71 -5.20 -10.88
CA MET A 80 -6.75 -5.24 -9.76
C MET A 80 -5.88 -3.99 -9.68
N THR A 81 -5.42 -3.46 -10.82
CA THR A 81 -4.61 -2.23 -10.82
C THR A 81 -5.43 -1.01 -10.39
N GLN A 82 -6.72 -0.96 -10.76
CA GLN A 82 -7.65 0.09 -10.31
C GLN A 82 -8.01 -0.05 -8.82
N SER A 83 -8.15 -1.28 -8.32
CA SER A 83 -8.30 -1.53 -6.89
C SER A 83 -7.06 -1.11 -6.10
N ALA A 84 -5.86 -1.32 -6.64
CA ALA A 84 -4.62 -0.86 -6.03
C ALA A 84 -4.56 0.67 -5.95
N ALA A 85 -4.96 1.37 -7.02
CA ALA A 85 -5.10 2.83 -7.02
C ALA A 85 -6.01 3.30 -5.87
N MET A 86 -7.21 2.72 -5.75
CA MET A 86 -8.12 3.04 -4.66
C MET A 86 -7.55 2.69 -3.28
N ALA A 87 -6.94 1.52 -3.12
CA ALA A 87 -6.32 1.12 -1.86
C ALA A 87 -5.19 2.06 -1.44
N SER A 88 -4.42 2.61 -2.38
CA SER A 88 -3.35 3.58 -2.10
C SER A 88 -3.87 4.93 -1.60
N GLU A 89 -5.14 5.25 -1.84
CA GLU A 89 -5.84 6.42 -1.28
C GLU A 89 -6.47 6.09 0.08
N ILE A 90 -6.98 4.87 0.25
CA ILE A 90 -7.72 4.44 1.44
C ILE A 90 -6.81 4.16 2.64
N LEU A 91 -5.66 3.52 2.41
CA LEU A 91 -4.83 2.97 3.49
C LEU A 91 -4.12 4.02 4.34
N PRO A 92 -3.47 5.07 3.78
CA PRO A 92 -2.76 6.04 4.60
C PRO A 92 -3.69 6.76 5.59
N GLY A 93 -3.22 6.94 6.82
CA GLY A 93 -3.98 7.54 7.92
C GLY A 93 -4.89 6.57 8.68
N LYS A 94 -5.10 5.35 8.18
CA LYS A 94 -5.79 4.30 8.95
C LYS A 94 -4.84 3.66 9.96
N THR A 95 -5.42 3.16 11.04
CA THR A 95 -4.74 2.16 11.86
C THR A 95 -4.61 0.84 11.11
N ILE A 96 -3.64 0.00 11.48
CA ILE A 96 -3.52 -1.35 10.91
C ILE A 96 -4.76 -2.23 11.15
N LEU A 97 -5.54 -1.96 12.22
CA LEU A 97 -6.78 -2.68 12.51
C LEU A 97 -7.94 -2.19 11.64
N GLU A 98 -8.06 -0.87 11.42
CA GLU A 98 -9.03 -0.33 10.47
C GLU A 98 -8.73 -0.82 9.04
N ALA A 99 -7.46 -0.83 8.63
CA ALA A 99 -7.05 -1.36 7.33
C ALA A 99 -7.44 -2.83 7.15
N LEU A 100 -7.24 -3.67 8.18
CA LEU A 100 -7.66 -5.08 8.16
C LEU A 100 -9.19 -5.26 8.01
N ASN A 101 -9.98 -4.29 8.47
CA ASN A 101 -11.44 -4.30 8.42
C ASN A 101 -12.01 -3.41 7.29
N THR A 102 -11.17 -2.94 6.39
CA THR A 102 -11.59 -2.13 5.24
C THR A 102 -11.65 -3.01 4.00
N ASP A 103 -12.70 -2.84 3.19
CA ASP A 103 -12.76 -3.48 1.87
C ASP A 103 -11.82 -2.77 0.90
N LEU A 104 -10.73 -3.44 0.51
CA LEU A 104 -9.75 -2.95 -0.45
C LEU A 104 -10.07 -3.36 -1.90
N VAL A 105 -11.33 -3.77 -2.16
CA VAL A 105 -11.94 -4.13 -3.46
C VAL A 105 -11.38 -5.40 -4.10
N CYS A 106 -10.06 -5.60 -4.03
CA CYS A 106 -9.39 -6.78 -4.56
C CYS A 106 -9.05 -7.77 -3.44
N ASP A 107 -9.51 -9.01 -3.61
CA ASP A 107 -9.24 -10.11 -2.68
C ASP A 107 -7.73 -10.32 -2.42
N ALA A 108 -6.88 -10.21 -3.44
CA ALA A 108 -5.43 -10.30 -3.24
C ALA A 108 -4.88 -9.20 -2.32
N ILE A 109 -5.40 -7.97 -2.39
CA ILE A 109 -4.98 -6.86 -1.53
C ILE A 109 -5.48 -7.10 -0.10
N ASN A 110 -6.74 -7.54 0.05
CA ASN A 110 -7.31 -7.91 1.36
C ASN A 110 -6.52 -9.05 2.03
N VAL A 111 -6.15 -10.10 1.27
CA VAL A 111 -5.29 -11.19 1.74
C VAL A 111 -3.90 -10.65 2.10
N ALA A 112 -3.29 -9.82 1.25
CA ALA A 112 -1.98 -9.23 1.54
C ALA A 112 -2.00 -8.39 2.83
N MET A 113 -3.07 -7.62 3.07
CA MET A 113 -3.27 -6.85 4.30
C MET A 113 -3.39 -7.76 5.53
N ARG A 114 -4.11 -8.88 5.42
CA ARG A 114 -4.19 -9.90 6.49
C ARG A 114 -2.81 -10.49 6.82
N GLU A 115 -2.07 -10.92 5.82
CA GLU A 115 -0.74 -11.51 6.02
C GLU A 115 0.26 -10.47 6.55
N LEU A 116 0.16 -9.22 6.10
CA LEU A 116 0.97 -8.11 6.58
C LEU A 116 0.66 -7.75 8.04
N PHE A 117 -0.62 -7.77 8.43
CA PHE A 117 -1.03 -7.57 9.82
C PHE A 117 -0.35 -8.58 10.74
N LEU A 118 -0.29 -9.86 10.33
CA LEU A 118 0.45 -10.89 11.07
C LEU A 118 1.93 -10.54 11.18
N GLN A 119 2.57 -10.04 10.13
CA GLN A 119 3.98 -9.62 10.22
C GLN A 119 4.18 -8.58 11.32
N PHE A 120 3.34 -7.55 11.37
CA PHE A 120 3.47 -6.50 12.38
C PHE A 120 3.26 -7.01 13.81
N VAL A 121 2.19 -7.74 14.08
CA VAL A 121 1.88 -8.20 15.46
C VAL A 121 2.85 -9.28 15.96
N TYR A 122 3.57 -9.96 15.05
CA TYR A 122 4.66 -10.88 15.39
C TYR A 122 6.05 -10.22 15.42
N GLY A 123 6.17 -8.90 15.18
CA GLY A 123 7.46 -8.21 15.14
C GLY A 123 8.35 -8.58 13.95
N ARG A 124 7.74 -9.01 12.84
CA ARG A 124 8.44 -9.30 11.59
C ARG A 124 8.44 -8.06 10.72
N SER A 125 9.30 -7.12 11.09
CA SER A 125 9.50 -5.88 10.35
C SER A 125 10.92 -5.83 9.77
N GLN A 126 11.07 -5.30 8.56
CA GLN A 126 12.38 -5.04 7.97
C GLN A 126 13.11 -3.91 8.72
N SER A 127 12.36 -3.00 9.33
CA SER A 127 12.92 -1.93 10.17
C SER A 127 13.14 -2.37 11.62
N ALA A 128 12.99 -3.66 11.96
CA ALA A 128 13.09 -4.17 13.33
C ALA A 128 14.40 -3.78 14.03
N PHE A 129 15.49 -3.63 13.27
CA PHE A 129 16.82 -3.25 13.77
C PHE A 129 17.27 -1.85 13.33
N SER A 130 16.37 -1.08 12.72
CA SER A 130 16.63 0.31 12.33
C SER A 130 16.17 1.23 13.45
N GLU A 131 17.10 1.95 14.09
CA GLU A 131 16.75 2.92 15.13
C GLU A 131 15.79 3.99 14.59
N ASN A 132 14.64 4.16 15.24
CA ASN A 132 13.52 5.02 14.80
C ASN A 132 12.79 4.55 13.51
N GLY A 133 13.10 3.34 13.05
CA GLY A 133 12.52 2.71 11.87
C GLY A 133 13.02 3.31 10.55
N LEU A 134 12.34 2.95 9.46
CA LEU A 134 12.62 3.53 8.14
C LEU A 134 11.84 4.85 7.93
N PRO A 135 12.42 5.80 7.18
CA PRO A 135 11.76 7.06 6.85
C PRO A 135 10.56 6.85 5.94
N ILE A 136 9.61 7.79 5.96
CA ILE A 136 8.52 7.84 4.99
C ILE A 136 9.13 8.15 3.62
N GLY A 137 8.84 7.32 2.63
CA GLY A 137 9.49 7.31 1.33
C GLY A 137 10.30 6.03 1.06
N ALA A 138 10.64 5.24 2.09
CA ALA A 138 11.47 4.04 1.94
C ALA A 138 10.85 3.03 0.96
N GLY A 139 9.52 2.87 0.97
CA GLY A 139 8.84 1.99 0.01
C GLY A 139 8.97 2.47 -1.44
N LEU A 140 8.99 3.78 -1.65
CA LEU A 140 9.18 4.35 -2.99
C LEU A 140 10.64 4.20 -3.45
N GLU A 141 11.61 4.38 -2.54
CA GLU A 141 13.04 4.19 -2.80
C GLU A 141 13.39 2.73 -3.15
N ASP A 142 12.68 1.75 -2.58
CA ASP A 142 12.82 0.32 -2.91
C ASP A 142 12.56 0.01 -4.39
N LEU A 143 11.85 0.88 -5.12
CA LEU A 143 11.65 0.76 -6.57
C LEU A 143 12.87 1.17 -7.39
N GLY A 144 13.95 1.64 -6.75
CA GLY A 144 15.20 2.02 -7.37
C GLY A 144 15.17 3.39 -8.06
N ALA A 145 16.24 3.72 -8.78
CA ALA A 145 16.49 5.08 -9.29
C ALA A 145 15.42 5.65 -10.23
N THR A 146 14.60 4.79 -10.86
CA THR A 146 13.52 5.19 -11.78
C THR A 146 12.14 5.22 -11.13
N LEU A 147 12.04 4.85 -9.84
CA LEU A 147 10.78 4.74 -9.09
C LEU A 147 9.72 3.95 -9.88
N ARG A 148 10.14 2.79 -10.42
CA ARG A 148 9.33 1.97 -11.32
C ARG A 148 9.55 0.48 -11.07
N SER A 149 8.46 -0.23 -10.77
CA SER A 149 8.43 -1.69 -10.77
C SER A 149 8.18 -2.26 -12.19
N GLN A 150 8.28 -3.58 -12.35
CA GLN A 150 7.97 -4.27 -13.60
C GLN A 150 6.47 -4.57 -13.76
N ILE A 151 5.66 -4.29 -12.74
CA ILE A 151 4.26 -4.71 -12.60
C ILE A 151 3.36 -3.53 -12.20
N GLY A 152 2.05 -3.74 -12.07
CA GLY A 152 1.13 -2.66 -11.67
C GLY A 152 1.55 -2.09 -10.32
N THR A 153 1.72 -0.78 -10.20
CA THR A 153 2.36 -0.15 -9.04
C THR A 153 1.64 1.14 -8.68
N THR A 154 1.23 1.24 -7.42
CA THR A 154 0.65 2.45 -6.84
C THR A 154 1.26 2.69 -5.48
N TYR A 155 1.41 3.96 -5.12
CA TYR A 155 2.05 4.39 -3.88
C TYR A 155 1.17 5.44 -3.22
N GLY A 156 1.18 5.52 -1.90
CA GLY A 156 0.40 6.51 -1.17
C GLY A 156 1.05 6.85 0.16
N THR A 157 0.94 8.12 0.55
CA THR A 157 1.39 8.59 1.87
C THR A 157 0.31 9.44 2.50
N LEU A 158 0.30 9.49 3.83
CA LEU A 158 -0.59 10.39 4.55
C LEU A 158 -0.26 11.85 4.24
N ALA A 159 1.03 12.17 4.10
CA ALA A 159 1.49 13.55 3.91
C ALA A 159 1.29 14.10 2.48
N LYS A 160 1.32 13.25 1.44
CA LYS A 160 1.32 13.68 0.03
C LYS A 160 0.22 13.04 -0.83
N GLY A 161 -0.59 12.15 -0.25
CA GLY A 161 -1.64 11.43 -0.95
C GLY A 161 -1.11 10.35 -1.87
N SER A 162 -1.98 9.85 -2.76
CA SER A 162 -1.70 8.75 -3.69
C SER A 162 -0.92 9.19 -4.93
N ARG A 163 -0.16 8.25 -5.50
CA ARG A 163 0.59 8.33 -6.75
C ARG A 163 0.38 7.03 -7.52
N TYR A 164 -0.28 7.11 -8.67
CA TYR A 164 -0.36 5.99 -9.59
C TYR A 164 0.89 6.00 -10.47
N LEU A 165 1.65 4.91 -10.46
CA LEU A 165 2.92 4.81 -11.19
C LEU A 165 2.73 3.96 -12.44
N GLU A 166 2.11 2.79 -12.26
CA GLU A 166 1.86 1.80 -13.31
C GLU A 166 0.44 1.23 -13.12
N LEU A 167 -0.44 1.46 -14.09
CA LEU A 167 -1.77 0.86 -14.13
C LEU A 167 -1.93 -0.03 -15.36
N THR A 168 -3.12 -0.61 -15.56
CA THR A 168 -3.38 -1.53 -16.67
C THR A 168 -2.96 -0.99 -18.03
N GLU A 169 -3.14 0.29 -18.27
CA GLU A 169 -2.86 0.88 -19.58
C GLU A 169 -1.35 1.03 -19.85
N GLY A 170 -0.55 1.19 -18.78
CA GLY A 170 0.91 1.26 -18.85
C GLY A 170 1.52 2.22 -17.82
N TYR A 171 2.65 2.81 -18.24
CA TYR A 171 3.43 3.77 -17.44
C TYR A 171 2.65 5.07 -17.28
N ILE A 172 2.38 5.50 -16.06
CA ILE A 172 1.67 6.76 -15.81
C ILE A 172 2.64 7.93 -15.95
N ASN A 173 2.34 8.84 -16.88
CA ASN A 173 3.15 10.00 -17.18
C ASN A 173 2.74 11.21 -16.32
N SER A 174 1.44 11.37 -16.10
CA SER A 174 0.88 12.45 -15.28
C SER A 174 -0.45 12.06 -14.63
N LEU A 175 -0.72 12.64 -13.47
CA LEU A 175 -2.03 12.60 -12.82
C LEU A 175 -2.76 13.92 -13.08
N ALA A 176 -4.06 13.82 -13.37
CA ALA A 176 -4.96 14.94 -13.53
C ALA A 176 -5.67 15.23 -12.20
N LEU A 177 -5.56 16.46 -11.71
CA LEU A 177 -6.15 16.91 -10.46
C LEU A 177 -7.25 17.96 -10.69
N ASP A 178 -8.31 17.88 -9.90
CA ASP A 178 -9.35 18.92 -9.82
C ASP A 178 -8.97 20.07 -8.86
N GLU A 179 -9.89 21.03 -8.69
CA GLU A 179 -9.72 22.20 -7.83
C GLU A 179 -9.51 21.84 -6.35
N GLN A 180 -9.90 20.63 -5.93
CA GLN A 180 -9.72 20.11 -4.58
C GLN A 180 -8.47 19.22 -4.46
N ASN A 181 -7.64 19.15 -5.51
CA ASN A 181 -6.49 18.25 -5.63
C ASN A 181 -6.84 16.76 -5.58
N GLN A 182 -8.07 16.38 -5.92
CA GLN A 182 -8.45 14.97 -6.06
C GLN A 182 -7.99 14.45 -7.42
N ILE A 183 -7.53 13.20 -7.47
CA ILE A 183 -7.16 12.56 -8.73
C ILE A 183 -8.45 12.26 -9.51
N ILE A 184 -8.59 12.86 -10.69
CA ILE A 184 -9.79 12.69 -11.54
C ILE A 184 -9.50 11.93 -12.85
N GLY A 185 -8.22 11.68 -13.14
CA GLY A 185 -7.76 10.96 -14.32
C GLY A 185 -6.24 10.86 -14.37
N TYR A 186 -5.72 10.25 -15.42
CA TYR A 186 -4.28 10.12 -15.65
C TYR A 186 -3.94 9.95 -17.13
N GLU A 187 -2.73 10.35 -17.52
CA GLU A 187 -2.13 10.04 -18.81
C GLU A 187 -1.16 8.88 -18.66
N TYR A 188 -1.17 7.96 -19.62
CA TYR A 188 -0.32 6.79 -19.63
C TYR A 188 0.41 6.62 -20.96
N VAL A 189 1.53 5.92 -20.92
CA VAL A 189 2.27 5.43 -22.08
C VAL A 189 2.23 3.91 -22.08
N ASN A 190 1.65 3.33 -23.13
CA ASN A 190 1.71 1.88 -23.32
C ASN A 190 3.06 1.47 -23.93
N LEU A 191 3.99 1.04 -23.08
CA LEU A 191 5.36 0.70 -23.50
C LEU A 191 5.41 -0.40 -24.56
N GLY A 192 4.51 -1.40 -24.50
CA GLY A 192 4.43 -2.46 -25.51
C GLY A 192 4.06 -1.92 -26.90
N LYS A 193 3.05 -1.04 -26.97
CA LYS A 193 2.66 -0.35 -28.23
C LYS A 193 3.78 0.56 -28.72
N MET A 194 4.42 1.32 -27.83
CA MET A 194 5.54 2.20 -28.17
C MET A 194 6.68 1.42 -28.82
N MET A 195 7.13 0.33 -28.19
CA MET A 195 8.21 -0.50 -28.74
C MET A 195 7.82 -1.18 -30.05
N ASN A 196 6.56 -1.60 -30.21
CA ASN A 196 6.07 -2.14 -31.48
C ASN A 196 6.11 -1.10 -32.62
N PHE A 197 5.80 0.18 -32.34
CA PHE A 197 5.92 1.25 -33.33
C PHE A 197 7.38 1.53 -33.70
N ILE A 198 8.27 1.59 -32.70
CA ILE A 198 9.72 1.78 -32.91
C ILE A 198 10.29 0.65 -33.78
N ASN A 199 9.95 -0.60 -33.48
CA ASN A 199 10.40 -1.76 -34.26
C ASN A 199 9.88 -1.77 -35.70
N LYS A 200 8.80 -1.03 -36.00
CA LYS A 200 8.28 -0.80 -37.36
C LYS A 200 8.91 0.40 -38.05
N GLY A 201 9.92 1.02 -37.46
CA GLY A 201 10.66 2.16 -38.02
C GLY A 201 10.01 3.53 -37.78
N ILE A 202 9.01 3.63 -36.91
CA ILE A 202 8.46 4.94 -36.49
C ILE A 202 9.46 5.60 -35.54
N ASP A 203 9.70 6.91 -35.71
CA ASP A 203 10.54 7.69 -34.80
C ASP A 203 10.07 7.56 -33.33
N ALA A 204 11.01 7.54 -32.39
CA ALA A 204 10.70 7.30 -30.99
C ALA A 204 9.72 8.32 -30.39
N ASN A 205 9.80 9.60 -30.79
CA ASN A 205 8.88 10.63 -30.29
C ASN A 205 7.49 10.47 -30.87
N GLU A 206 7.38 10.07 -32.13
CA GLU A 206 6.09 9.79 -32.75
C GLU A 206 5.46 8.50 -32.19
N ALA A 207 6.27 7.48 -31.94
CA ALA A 207 5.85 6.24 -31.28
C ALA A 207 5.33 6.50 -29.86
N LEU A 208 6.02 7.34 -29.08
CA LEU A 208 5.59 7.77 -27.76
C LEU A 208 4.20 8.43 -27.82
N LYS A 209 4.04 9.44 -28.69
CA LYS A 209 2.75 10.12 -28.89
C LYS A 209 1.63 9.15 -29.27
N LYS A 210 1.89 8.23 -30.20
CA LYS A 210 0.92 7.20 -30.66
C LYS A 210 0.58 6.16 -29.59
N ALA A 211 1.47 5.92 -28.63
CA ALA A 211 1.27 4.98 -27.54
C ALA A 211 0.71 5.64 -26.27
N THR A 212 0.60 6.96 -26.26
CA THR A 212 0.07 7.75 -25.14
C THR A 212 -1.44 7.84 -25.22
N GLY A 213 -2.11 7.74 -24.08
CA GLY A 213 -3.55 7.95 -23.94
C GLY A 213 -3.90 8.47 -22.55
N HIS A 214 -5.17 8.76 -22.31
CA HIS A 214 -5.64 9.23 -21.02
C HIS A 214 -6.88 8.46 -20.54
N TYR A 215 -7.09 8.42 -19.23
CA TYR A 215 -8.22 7.79 -18.56
C TYR A 215 -8.91 8.76 -17.60
N GLY A 216 -10.19 8.54 -17.32
CA GLY A 216 -11.00 9.39 -16.45
C GLY A 216 -11.30 10.76 -17.04
N ARG A 217 -11.52 11.75 -16.16
CA ARG A 217 -11.80 13.14 -16.51
C ARG A 217 -10.50 13.94 -16.72
N TYR A 218 -9.52 13.32 -17.37
CA TYR A 218 -8.18 13.89 -17.53
C TYR A 218 -8.20 15.30 -18.14
N SER A 219 -9.01 15.51 -19.19
CA SER A 219 -9.14 16.79 -19.88
C SER A 219 -9.82 17.90 -19.05
N GLU A 220 -10.46 17.56 -17.94
CA GLU A 220 -11.13 18.51 -17.04
C GLU A 220 -10.20 19.02 -15.93
N ALA A 221 -8.95 18.54 -15.85
CA ALA A 221 -8.05 18.89 -14.78
C ALA A 221 -7.59 20.35 -14.83
N VAL A 222 -7.50 20.94 -13.64
CA VAL A 222 -6.92 22.28 -13.43
C VAL A 222 -5.42 22.20 -13.18
N LYS A 223 -4.89 21.01 -12.84
CA LYS A 223 -3.47 20.76 -12.62
C LYS A 223 -3.09 19.35 -13.07
N TYR A 224 -1.92 19.23 -13.68
CA TYR A 224 -1.27 17.95 -13.98
C TYR A 224 0.02 17.85 -13.18
N ILE A 225 0.30 16.69 -12.59
CA ILE A 225 1.53 16.43 -11.85
C ILE A 225 2.23 15.18 -12.36
N ASN A 226 3.56 15.18 -12.36
CA ASN A 226 4.32 13.95 -12.54
C ASN A 226 4.34 13.15 -11.24
N PRO A 227 3.78 11.93 -11.21
CA PRO A 227 3.63 11.19 -9.95
C PRO A 227 4.95 10.74 -9.31
N ARG A 228 6.08 10.87 -10.01
CA ARG A 228 7.43 10.51 -9.54
C ARG A 228 8.27 11.71 -9.11
N GLN A 229 7.78 12.93 -9.32
CA GLN A 229 8.57 14.16 -9.08
C GLN A 229 7.82 15.20 -8.26
N GLU A 230 6.48 15.18 -8.29
CA GLU A 230 5.59 16.16 -7.66
C GLU A 230 4.54 15.46 -6.77
#